data_AF-A0A7S1SMA0-F1
#
_entry.id   AF-A0A7S1SMA0-F1
#
_cell.length_a   1.000
_cell.length_b   1.000
_cell.length_c   1.000
_cell.angle_alpha   90.00
_cell.angle_beta   90.00
_cell.angle_gamma   90.00
#
_symmetry.space_group_name_H-M   'P 1'
#
loop_
_entity.id
_entity.type
_entity.pdbx_description
1 polymer ?
#
loop_
_entity_poly.entity_id
_entity_poly.type
_entity_poly.pdbx_seq_one_letter_code
_entity_poly.pdbx_strand_id
1 'polypeptide(L)'
;LRRHRNAAAAGDAPMPFVIHVDVRHAFDSVDIERVTALLAECIPDGRFAVSQHAEVSPAQGSCRVAYRRCAVQSDPSPPPPPPPLPFPSPVIPATDASGAHAAAARSASRRYNAVYVDQDRCASVSGREAKSLLRQHLRGNYVRLPGRWLHQTRGIPQGSVASSLLCSLYLADLEAAHLRPILRDDGGVGGGGSSTEAAAVGGESGERPPSLMLRLIDDFLIVTYSRTTALALVHRMHAGFPDYGVVVNGGKTAVNFDTWVEV
;
A
#
# COMPACT_ATOMS: atom_id res chain seq x y z
N LEU A 1 14.26 2.70 -19.58
CA LEU A 1 15.29 3.77 -19.74
C LEU A 1 15.92 3.80 -21.15
N ARG A 2 16.56 2.72 -21.65
CA ARG A 2 17.17 2.72 -23.01
C ARG A 2 16.20 3.04 -24.17
N ARG A 3 14.95 2.57 -24.11
CA ARG A 3 13.94 2.86 -25.14
C ARG A 3 13.55 4.36 -25.21
N HIS A 4 13.40 5.04 -24.07
CA HIS A 4 13.09 6.47 -24.04
C HIS A 4 14.26 7.35 -24.49
N ARG A 5 15.51 6.93 -24.20
CA ARG A 5 16.70 7.65 -24.66
C ARG A 5 16.81 7.65 -26.20
N ASN A 6 16.40 6.56 -26.84
CA ASN A 6 16.40 6.44 -28.29
C ASN A 6 15.21 7.17 -28.93
N ALA A 7 14.05 7.22 -28.27
CA ALA A 7 12.88 7.98 -28.74
C ALA A 7 13.09 9.51 -28.63
N ALA A 8 13.78 9.98 -27.58
CA ALA A 8 14.17 11.38 -27.44
C ALA A 8 15.15 11.83 -28.53
N ALA A 9 16.06 10.94 -28.95
CA ALA A 9 16.97 11.19 -30.08
C ALA A 9 16.26 11.20 -31.45
N ALA A 10 15.06 10.62 -31.54
CA ALA A 10 14.24 10.56 -32.74
C ALA A 10 13.16 11.67 -32.82
N GLY A 11 13.04 12.52 -31.79
CA GLY A 11 12.05 13.62 -31.76
C GLY A 11 10.58 13.17 -31.59
N ASP A 12 10.33 11.88 -31.37
CA ASP A 12 9.02 11.26 -31.61
C ASP A 12 8.18 11.08 -30.33
N ALA A 13 8.74 11.37 -29.15
CA ALA A 13 8.00 11.32 -27.88
C ALA A 13 8.52 12.34 -26.85
N PRO A 14 7.63 13.03 -26.10
CA PRO A 14 8.05 13.97 -25.07
C PRO A 14 8.83 13.24 -23.97
N MET A 15 9.97 13.81 -23.57
CA MET A 15 10.74 13.31 -22.43
C MET A 15 9.96 13.52 -21.12
N PRO A 16 9.80 12.49 -20.28
CA PRO A 16 9.15 12.65 -18.99
C PRO A 16 10.07 13.36 -17.99
N PHE A 17 9.47 14.10 -17.06
CA PHE A 17 10.11 14.62 -15.86
C PHE A 17 10.09 13.53 -14.78
N VAL A 18 11.26 13.16 -14.30
CA VAL A 18 11.46 12.13 -13.28
C VAL A 18 11.98 12.81 -12.01
N ILE A 19 11.34 12.51 -10.90
CA ILE A 19 11.65 13.04 -9.58
C ILE A 19 11.85 11.87 -8.63
N HIS A 20 13.00 11.82 -7.98
CA HIS A 20 13.29 10.91 -6.90
C HIS A 20 13.52 11.70 -5.62
N VAL A 21 12.86 11.33 -4.53
CA VAL A 21 12.94 12.00 -3.24
C VAL A 21 13.00 10.97 -2.11
N ASP A 22 13.93 11.17 -1.18
CA ASP A 22 14.09 10.37 0.05
C ASP A 22 13.51 11.16 1.23
N VAL A 23 12.57 10.57 1.97
CA VAL A 23 12.05 11.15 3.22
C VAL A 23 13.06 10.92 4.35
N ARG A 24 13.36 11.98 5.09
CA ARG A 24 14.28 11.90 6.22
C ARG A 24 13.58 11.33 7.45
N HIS A 25 14.19 10.31 8.07
CA HIS A 25 13.76 9.73 9.34
C HIS A 25 12.25 9.40 9.39
N ALA A 26 11.69 8.75 8.36
CA ALA A 26 10.24 8.60 8.26
C ALA A 26 9.59 7.86 9.43
N PHE A 27 10.27 6.85 9.99
CA PHE A 27 9.77 6.17 11.19
C PHE A 27 9.71 7.10 12.41
N ASP A 28 10.65 8.05 12.52
CA ASP A 28 10.75 8.93 13.68
C ASP A 28 9.83 10.15 13.57
N SER A 29 9.43 10.53 12.34
CA SER A 29 8.54 11.66 12.06
C SER A 29 7.05 11.32 12.21
N VAL A 30 6.70 10.04 12.35
CA VAL A 30 5.31 9.60 12.45
C VAL A 30 4.64 10.11 13.73
N ASP A 31 3.49 10.76 13.55
CA ASP A 31 2.59 11.12 14.64
C ASP A 31 1.71 9.92 15.05
N ILE A 32 1.89 9.47 16.29
CA ILE A 32 1.20 8.34 16.89
C ILE A 32 -0.32 8.57 16.96
N GLU A 33 -0.77 9.78 17.26
CA GLU A 33 -2.21 10.08 17.39
C GLU A 33 -2.90 9.97 16.04
N ARG A 34 -2.28 10.54 15.01
CA ARG A 34 -2.80 10.47 13.64
C ARG A 34 -2.85 9.04 13.11
N VAL A 35 -1.79 8.25 13.30
CA VAL A 35 -1.82 6.82 12.93
C VAL A 35 -2.88 6.06 13.70
N THR A 36 -3.09 6.38 14.99
CA THR A 36 -4.14 5.73 15.78
C THR A 36 -5.53 6.04 15.24
N ALA A 37 -5.78 7.28 14.79
CA ALA A 37 -7.03 7.66 14.13
C ALA A 37 -7.23 6.91 12.80
N LEU A 38 -6.20 6.85 11.95
CA LEU A 38 -6.24 6.11 10.69
C LEU A 38 -6.53 4.62 10.92
N LEU A 39 -5.96 4.01 11.95
CA LEU A 39 -6.24 2.62 12.33
C LEU A 39 -7.70 2.43 12.78
N ALA A 40 -8.29 3.41 13.47
CA ALA A 40 -9.68 3.35 13.89
C ALA A 40 -10.65 3.34 12.70
N GLU A 41 -10.32 4.09 11.64
CA GLU A 41 -11.08 4.15 10.39
C GLU A 41 -10.86 2.91 9.52
N CYS A 42 -9.62 2.43 9.41
CA CYS A 42 -9.26 1.34 8.52
C CYS A 42 -9.65 -0.05 9.04
N ILE A 43 -9.72 -0.24 10.36
CA ILE A 43 -10.01 -1.54 11.00
C ILE A 43 -11.42 -1.53 11.60
N PRO A 44 -12.40 -2.16 10.95
CA PRO A 44 -13.76 -2.26 11.49
C PRO A 44 -13.79 -3.07 12.79
N ASP A 45 -14.81 -2.82 13.62
CA ASP A 45 -15.00 -3.48 14.92
C ASP A 45 -15.40 -4.97 14.85
N GLY A 46 -15.63 -5.48 13.65
CA GLY A 46 -16.04 -6.87 13.41
C GLY A 46 -15.01 -7.92 13.82
N ARG A 47 -15.37 -9.19 13.66
CA ARG A 47 -14.44 -10.31 13.88
C ARG A 47 -13.71 -10.63 12.60
N PHE A 48 -12.44 -11.01 12.75
CA PHE A 48 -11.59 -11.45 11.67
C PHE A 48 -11.22 -12.91 11.90
N ALA A 49 -11.48 -13.75 10.90
CA ALA A 49 -10.91 -15.08 10.80
C ALA A 49 -9.51 -14.94 10.23
N VAL A 50 -8.50 -15.31 11.01
CA VAL A 50 -7.09 -15.35 10.64
C VAL A 50 -6.74 -16.77 10.25
N SER A 51 -6.33 -16.97 9.00
CA SER A 51 -5.87 -18.26 8.51
C SER A 51 -4.43 -18.20 8.02
N GLN A 52 -3.78 -19.36 7.98
CA GLN A 52 -2.47 -19.54 7.40
C GLN A 52 -2.57 -20.49 6.21
N HIS A 53 -1.96 -20.11 5.08
CA HIS A 53 -1.90 -20.96 3.90
C HIS A 53 -0.46 -21.06 3.38
N ALA A 54 -0.15 -22.17 2.73
CA ALA A 54 1.05 -22.33 1.92
C ALA A 54 0.70 -22.04 0.46
N GLU A 55 1.44 -21.13 -0.16
CA GLU A 55 1.42 -20.86 -1.59
C GLU A 55 2.57 -21.64 -2.23
N VAL A 56 2.26 -22.60 -3.11
CA VAL A 56 3.23 -23.38 -3.87
C VAL A 56 3.23 -22.87 -5.30
N SER A 57 4.34 -22.31 -5.74
CA SER A 57 4.53 -21.77 -7.08
C SER A 57 5.70 -22.46 -7.80
N PRO A 58 5.62 -22.69 -9.11
CA PRO A 58 6.71 -23.28 -9.88
C PRO A 58 7.95 -22.38 -9.85
N ALA A 59 9.11 -23.00 -9.69
CA ALA A 59 10.43 -22.39 -9.81
C ALA A 59 11.28 -23.21 -10.79
N GLN A 60 12.38 -22.65 -11.30
CA GLN A 60 13.27 -23.41 -12.19
C GLN A 60 13.77 -24.68 -11.50
N GLY A 61 13.35 -25.84 -12.01
CA GLY A 61 13.73 -27.16 -11.50
C GLY A 61 13.18 -27.54 -10.11
N SER A 62 12.26 -26.75 -9.53
CA SER A 62 11.73 -27.00 -8.18
C SER A 62 10.37 -26.32 -7.94
N CYS A 63 9.80 -26.49 -6.76
CA CYS A 63 8.64 -25.74 -6.29
C CYS A 63 9.06 -24.80 -5.17
N ARG A 64 8.66 -23.53 -5.24
CA ARG A 64 8.81 -22.57 -4.15
C ARG A 64 7.55 -22.62 -3.28
N VAL A 65 7.73 -22.90 -1.99
CA VAL A 65 6.66 -22.85 -0.99
C VAL A 65 6.81 -21.59 -0.15
N ALA A 66 5.76 -20.78 -0.06
CA ALA A 66 5.71 -19.59 0.78
C ALA A 66 4.54 -19.68 1.77
N TYR A 67 4.81 -19.49 3.05
CA TYR A 67 3.76 -19.46 4.07
C TYR A 67 3.27 -18.03 4.27
N ARG A 68 1.95 -17.83 4.19
CA ARG A 68 1.30 -16.53 4.32
C ARG A 68 0.16 -16.62 5.33
N ARG A 69 -0.13 -15.49 5.96
CA ARG A 69 -1.31 -15.32 6.82
C ARG A 69 -2.22 -14.28 6.20
N CYS A 70 -3.52 -14.50 6.29
CA CYS A 70 -4.52 -13.53 5.87
C CYS A 70 -5.63 -13.46 6.91
N ALA A 71 -6.22 -12.28 7.03
CA ALA A 71 -7.35 -12.03 7.90
C ALA A 71 -8.55 -11.65 7.02
N VAL A 72 -9.69 -12.29 7.25
CA VAL A 72 -10.94 -11.99 6.56
C VAL A 72 -11.96 -11.59 7.58
N GLN A 73 -12.61 -10.44 7.34
CA GLN A 73 -13.77 -10.04 8.13
C GLN A 73 -14.85 -11.12 7.96
N SER A 74 -15.18 -11.78 9.06
CA SER A 74 -16.32 -12.70 9.10
C SER A 74 -17.56 -11.85 9.26
N ASP A 75 -18.36 -11.72 8.22
CA ASP A 75 -19.67 -11.10 8.35
C ASP A 75 -20.55 -11.94 9.29
N PRO A 76 -21.35 -11.30 10.17
CA PRO A 76 -22.25 -12.01 11.07
C PRO A 76 -23.51 -12.57 10.39
N SER A 77 -23.68 -12.43 9.07
CA SER A 77 -24.85 -12.95 8.34
C SER A 77 -24.57 -14.32 7.73
N PRO A 78 -25.36 -15.37 8.04
CA PRO A 78 -25.31 -16.61 7.29
C PRO A 78 -25.69 -16.33 5.82
N PRO A 79 -25.04 -16.99 4.84
CA PRO A 79 -25.46 -16.88 3.45
C PRO A 79 -26.88 -17.43 3.28
N PRO A 80 -27.72 -16.83 2.40
CA PRO A 80 -29.03 -17.38 2.09
C PRO A 80 -28.89 -18.82 1.55
N PRO A 81 -29.81 -19.74 1.89
CA PRO A 81 -29.74 -21.11 1.42
C PRO A 81 -29.76 -21.15 -0.12
N PRO A 82 -28.90 -21.95 -0.77
CA PRO A 82 -28.90 -22.06 -2.22
C PRO A 82 -30.24 -22.66 -2.71
N PRO A 83 -30.74 -22.26 -3.89
CA PRO A 83 -31.91 -22.86 -4.48
C PRO A 83 -31.68 -24.36 -4.71
N PRO A 84 -32.70 -25.22 -4.53
CA PRO A 84 -32.56 -26.66 -4.71
C PRO A 84 -32.19 -26.98 -6.17
N LEU A 85 -31.02 -27.58 -6.37
CA LEU A 85 -30.58 -28.03 -7.69
C LEU A 85 -31.20 -29.40 -8.03
N PRO A 86 -31.59 -29.64 -9.30
CA PRO A 86 -32.30 -30.85 -9.73
C PRO A 86 -31.43 -32.12 -9.81
N PHE A 87 -30.14 -32.07 -9.43
CA PHE A 87 -29.24 -33.22 -9.48
C PHE A 87 -28.33 -33.30 -8.24
N PRO A 88 -28.05 -34.52 -7.72
CA PRO A 88 -27.11 -34.69 -6.62
C PRO A 88 -25.69 -34.34 -7.10
N SER A 89 -25.23 -33.14 -6.77
CA SER A 89 -23.80 -32.82 -6.86
C SER A 89 -23.02 -33.70 -5.88
N PRO A 90 -21.77 -34.09 -6.18
CA PRO A 90 -20.90 -34.70 -5.19
C PRO A 90 -20.88 -33.78 -3.96
N VAL A 91 -21.33 -34.32 -2.84
CA VAL A 91 -21.28 -33.65 -1.54
C VAL A 91 -19.79 -33.52 -1.21
N ILE A 92 -19.18 -32.42 -1.64
CA ILE A 92 -18.07 -31.86 -0.88
C ILE A 92 -18.74 -31.46 0.42
N PRO A 93 -18.46 -32.14 1.55
CA PRO A 93 -19.02 -31.69 2.81
C PRO A 93 -18.66 -30.23 2.92
N ALA A 94 -19.67 -29.39 3.11
CA ALA A 94 -19.48 -28.04 3.63
C ALA A 94 -18.90 -28.19 5.03
N THR A 95 -17.65 -28.65 5.10
CA THR A 95 -16.75 -28.40 6.19
C THR A 95 -16.70 -26.89 6.21
N ASP A 96 -17.31 -26.36 7.26
CA ASP A 96 -17.40 -24.97 7.66
C ASP A 96 -16.64 -24.07 6.70
N ALA A 97 -17.38 -23.30 5.90
CA ALA A 97 -16.86 -22.21 5.09
C ALA A 97 -16.26 -21.16 6.04
N SER A 98 -15.18 -21.53 6.70
CA SER A 98 -14.27 -20.67 7.39
C SER A 98 -13.76 -19.71 6.32
N GLY A 99 -13.82 -18.41 6.61
CA GLY A 99 -13.37 -17.36 5.70
C GLY A 99 -11.93 -17.55 5.17
N ALA A 100 -11.19 -18.53 5.69
CA ALA A 100 -9.89 -19.03 5.25
C ALA A 100 -9.84 -19.40 3.75
N HIS A 101 -10.82 -20.18 3.24
CA HIS A 101 -10.84 -20.61 1.83
C HIS A 101 -11.11 -19.42 0.88
N ALA A 102 -12.00 -18.51 1.27
CA ALA A 102 -12.30 -17.30 0.51
C ALA A 102 -11.14 -16.27 0.51
N ALA A 103 -10.32 -16.24 1.57
CA ALA A 103 -9.12 -15.40 1.66
C ALA A 103 -8.02 -15.86 0.71
N ALA A 104 -7.77 -17.18 0.72
CA ALA A 104 -6.81 -17.83 -0.16
C ALA A 104 -7.25 -17.67 -1.61
N ALA A 105 -8.55 -17.85 -1.91
CA ALA A 105 -9.11 -17.64 -3.25
C ALA A 105 -8.98 -16.18 -3.74
N ARG A 106 -9.21 -15.17 -2.87
CA ARG A 106 -8.98 -13.75 -3.22
C ARG A 106 -7.51 -13.42 -3.46
N SER A 107 -6.60 -14.13 -2.79
CA SER A 107 -5.15 -13.99 -3.02
C SER A 107 -4.69 -14.76 -4.27
N ALA A 108 -5.36 -15.87 -4.60
CA ALA A 108 -5.09 -16.73 -5.76
C ALA A 108 -5.36 -16.07 -7.11
N SER A 109 -6.26 -15.08 -7.17
CA SER A 109 -6.59 -14.36 -8.42
C SER A 109 -5.43 -13.59 -9.05
N ARG A 110 -4.31 -13.42 -8.33
CA ARG A 110 -3.16 -12.61 -8.77
C ARG A 110 -2.02 -13.40 -9.43
N ARG A 111 -2.01 -14.74 -9.36
CA ARG A 111 -0.91 -15.55 -9.91
C ARG A 111 -1.40 -16.80 -10.62
N TYR A 112 -1.16 -16.86 -11.93
CA TYR A 112 -1.33 -18.08 -12.72
C TYR A 112 -0.33 -19.14 -12.23
N ASN A 113 -0.78 -20.39 -12.13
CA ASN A 113 0.03 -21.57 -11.77
C ASN A 113 0.50 -21.65 -10.30
N ALA A 114 -0.28 -21.18 -9.32
CA ALA A 114 0.03 -21.39 -7.90
C ALA A 114 -1.03 -22.29 -7.22
N VAL A 115 -0.58 -23.21 -6.36
CA VAL A 115 -1.43 -24.06 -5.52
C VAL A 115 -1.46 -23.50 -4.11
N TYR A 116 -2.65 -23.34 -3.54
CA TYR A 116 -2.84 -22.84 -2.18
C TYR A 116 -3.29 -23.99 -1.29
N VAL A 117 -2.55 -24.24 -0.20
CA VAL A 117 -2.84 -25.30 0.76
C VAL A 117 -3.14 -24.64 2.11
N ASP A 118 -4.36 -24.79 2.60
CA ASP A 118 -4.71 -24.36 3.97
C ASP A 118 -3.92 -25.18 5.00
N GLN A 119 -3.50 -24.53 6.08
CA GLN A 119 -2.73 -25.15 7.16
C GLN A 119 -3.59 -25.48 8.39
N ASP A 120 -4.92 -25.34 8.29
CA ASP A 120 -5.89 -25.62 9.36
C ASP A 120 -5.59 -24.90 10.67
N ARG A 121 -4.96 -23.72 10.56
CA ARG A 121 -4.68 -22.81 11.67
C ARG A 121 -5.63 -21.64 11.57
N CYS A 122 -6.80 -21.77 12.18
CA CYS A 122 -7.78 -20.71 12.27
C CYS A 122 -7.76 -20.07 13.66
N ALA A 123 -7.54 -18.75 13.71
CA ALA A 123 -7.71 -17.96 14.92
C ALA A 123 -8.75 -16.86 14.64
N SER A 124 -9.54 -16.48 15.65
CA SER A 124 -10.42 -15.31 15.55
C SER A 124 -9.82 -14.16 16.35
N VAL A 125 -9.77 -12.98 15.75
CA VAL A 125 -9.35 -11.73 16.42
C VAL A 125 -10.42 -10.68 16.16
N SER A 126 -10.86 -9.96 17.18
CA SER A 126 -11.76 -8.82 16.98
C SER A 126 -10.98 -7.59 16.51
N GLY A 127 -11.63 -6.71 15.75
CA GLY A 127 -11.05 -5.43 15.35
C GLY A 127 -10.67 -4.56 16.55
N ARG A 128 -11.43 -4.65 17.65
CA ARG A 128 -11.11 -3.95 18.91
C ARG A 128 -9.83 -4.46 19.55
N GLU A 129 -9.64 -5.78 19.61
CA GLU A 129 -8.39 -6.38 20.11
C GLU A 129 -7.21 -5.99 19.21
N ALA A 130 -7.36 -6.06 17.89
CA ALA A 130 -6.32 -5.66 16.94
C ALA A 130 -5.92 -4.18 17.12
N LYS A 131 -6.90 -3.27 17.21
CA LYS A 131 -6.67 -1.85 17.48
C LYS A 131 -6.01 -1.62 18.84
N SER A 132 -6.43 -2.35 19.87
CA SER A 132 -5.84 -2.27 21.21
C SER A 132 -4.36 -2.70 21.20
N LEU A 133 -4.04 -3.81 20.53
CA LEU A 133 -2.67 -4.30 20.38
C LEU A 133 -1.78 -3.32 19.59
N LEU A 134 -2.28 -2.77 18.50
CA LEU A 134 -1.55 -1.77 17.71
C LEU A 134 -1.34 -0.47 18.52
N ARG A 135 -2.34 -0.02 19.28
CA ARG A 135 -2.21 1.13 20.16
C ARG A 135 -1.20 0.88 21.28
N GLN A 136 -1.20 -0.30 21.87
CA GLN A 136 -0.19 -0.72 22.84
C GLN A 136 1.21 -0.77 22.21
N HIS A 137 1.33 -1.22 20.97
CA HIS A 137 2.59 -1.24 20.24
C HIS A 137 3.15 0.18 20.02
N LEU A 138 2.29 1.12 19.62
CA LEU A 138 2.66 2.52 19.37
C LEU A 138 3.00 3.28 20.66
N ARG A 139 2.17 3.13 21.71
CA ARG A 139 2.30 3.92 22.94
C ARG A 139 3.07 3.22 24.06
N GLY A 140 3.28 1.92 23.97
CA GLY A 140 3.89 1.10 25.02
C GLY A 140 5.35 0.77 24.77
N ASN A 141 6.05 1.52 23.92
CA ASN A 141 7.45 1.22 23.62
C ASN A 141 8.40 1.80 24.68
N TYR A 142 8.91 0.91 25.53
CA TYR A 142 9.92 1.23 26.54
C TYR A 142 11.27 0.63 26.14
N VAL A 143 12.30 1.49 26.04
CA VAL A 143 13.66 1.10 25.68
C VAL A 143 14.52 1.08 26.94
N ARG A 144 15.12 -0.07 27.23
CA ARG A 144 16.08 -0.22 28.32
C ARG A 144 17.48 0.11 27.84
N LEU A 145 18.07 1.16 28.39
CA LEU A 145 19.49 1.47 28.27
C LEU A 145 20.20 1.15 29.60
N PRO A 146 21.54 1.01 29.63
CA PRO A 146 22.26 0.79 30.87
C PRO A 146 21.89 1.84 31.93
N GLY A 147 21.32 1.40 33.04
CA GLY A 147 20.92 2.25 34.16
C GLY A 147 19.67 3.12 33.97
N ARG A 148 18.95 3.04 32.83
CA ARG A 148 17.73 3.86 32.62
C ARG A 148 16.71 3.22 31.68
N TRP A 149 15.45 3.53 31.94
CA TRP A 149 14.32 3.24 31.06
C TRP A 149 13.89 4.52 30.35
N LEU A 150 13.72 4.45 29.04
CA LEU A 150 13.18 5.53 28.23
C LEU A 150 11.85 5.10 27.62
N HIS A 151 10.93 6.04 27.49
CA HIS A 151 9.65 5.83 26.82
C HIS A 151 9.66 6.59 25.50
N GLN A 152 9.43 5.89 24.38
CA GLN A 152 9.36 6.53 23.08
C GLN A 152 8.00 7.22 22.93
N THR A 153 8.03 8.54 22.78
CA THR A 153 6.83 9.38 22.63
C THR A 153 6.63 9.92 21.22
N ARG A 154 7.64 9.81 20.34
CA ARG A 154 7.59 10.25 18.93
C ARG A 154 8.08 9.15 18.01
N GLY A 155 7.43 9.01 16.86
CA GLY A 155 7.74 7.99 15.87
C GLY A 155 7.26 6.59 16.24
N ILE A 156 7.64 5.63 15.41
CA ILE A 156 7.29 4.20 15.51
C ILE A 156 8.55 3.41 15.90
N PRO A 157 8.47 2.40 16.78
CA PRO A 157 9.60 1.51 17.07
C PRO A 157 10.16 0.83 15.82
N GLN A 158 11.46 0.97 15.57
CA GLN A 158 12.14 0.26 14.49
C GLN A 158 12.34 -1.22 14.86
N GLY A 159 12.23 -2.11 13.87
CA GLY A 159 12.41 -3.56 14.04
C GLY A 159 11.13 -4.35 14.38
N SER A 160 9.99 -3.68 14.55
CA SER A 160 8.69 -4.36 14.60
C SER A 160 8.17 -4.71 13.21
N VAL A 161 7.52 -5.88 13.11
CA VAL A 161 6.87 -6.37 11.89
C VAL A 161 5.75 -5.45 11.40
N ALA A 162 5.18 -4.61 12.27
CA ALA A 162 4.08 -3.71 11.92
C ALA A 162 4.57 -2.31 11.47
N SER A 163 5.78 -1.90 11.86
CA SER A 163 6.24 -0.52 11.73
C SER A 163 6.28 -0.05 10.28
N SER A 164 6.76 -0.88 9.35
CA SER A 164 6.79 -0.53 7.92
C SER A 164 5.40 -0.30 7.34
N LEU A 165 4.41 -1.09 7.78
CA LEU A 165 3.03 -0.95 7.32
C LEU A 165 2.37 0.30 7.94
N LEU A 166 2.61 0.57 9.21
CA LEU A 166 2.10 1.75 9.91
C LEU A 166 2.70 3.04 9.32
N CYS A 167 4.01 3.06 9.05
CA CYS A 167 4.65 4.16 8.33
C CYS A 167 4.06 4.32 6.92
N SER A 168 3.84 3.20 6.21
CA SER A 168 3.26 3.24 4.88
C SER A 168 1.83 3.79 4.87
N LEU A 169 1.03 3.47 5.89
CA LEU A 169 -0.33 3.99 6.09
C LEU A 169 -0.30 5.49 6.39
N TYR A 170 0.61 5.94 7.27
CA TYR A 170 0.80 7.34 7.60
C TYR A 170 1.16 8.19 6.37
N LEU A 171 2.14 7.74 5.60
CA LEU A 171 2.55 8.41 4.37
C LEU A 171 1.47 8.32 3.28
N ALA A 172 0.62 7.30 3.27
CA ALA A 172 -0.50 7.21 2.33
C ALA A 172 -1.56 8.29 2.59
N ASP A 173 -1.79 8.64 3.86
CA ASP A 173 -2.66 9.77 4.24
C ASP A 173 -2.06 11.11 3.77
N LEU A 174 -0.75 11.31 3.98
CA LEU A 174 -0.01 12.47 3.46
C LEU A 174 -0.11 12.58 1.94
N GLU A 175 0.11 11.46 1.23
CA GLU A 175 -0.02 11.38 -0.22
C GLU A 175 -1.42 11.81 -0.68
N ALA A 176 -2.45 11.28 -0.02
CA ALA A 176 -3.83 11.59 -0.36
C ALA A 176 -4.18 13.06 -0.12
N ALA A 177 -3.67 13.65 0.96
CA ALA A 177 -3.94 15.03 1.33
C ALA A 177 -3.17 16.06 0.49
N HIS A 178 -1.89 15.80 0.17
CA HIS A 178 -1.01 16.84 -0.37
C HIS A 178 -0.44 16.57 -1.76
N LEU A 179 -0.25 15.30 -2.15
CA LEU A 179 0.44 14.95 -3.40
C LEU A 179 -0.54 14.58 -4.51
N ARG A 180 -1.61 13.83 -4.17
CA ARG A 180 -2.67 13.46 -5.11
C ARG A 180 -3.37 14.67 -5.76
N PRO A 181 -3.65 15.79 -5.06
CA PRO A 181 -4.24 16.96 -5.72
C PRO A 181 -3.36 17.50 -6.85
N ILE A 182 -2.05 17.63 -6.60
CA ILE A 182 -1.07 18.15 -7.59
C ILE A 182 -0.99 17.21 -8.81
N LEU A 183 -1.07 15.89 -8.59
CA LEU A 183 -1.03 14.91 -9.68
C LEU A 183 -2.32 14.87 -10.52
N ARG A 184 -3.47 15.26 -9.95
CA ARG A 184 -4.78 15.26 -10.63
C ARG A 184 -4.96 16.46 -11.54
N ASP A 185 -4.40 17.61 -11.18
CA ASP A 185 -4.43 18.83 -12.00
C ASP A 185 -3.73 18.66 -13.36
N ASP A 186 -3.01 17.55 -13.53
CA ASP A 186 -2.26 17.19 -14.74
C ASP A 186 -3.05 16.32 -15.75
N GLY A 187 -4.35 16.09 -15.51
CA GLY A 187 -5.23 15.29 -16.39
C GLY A 187 -5.27 13.79 -16.07
N GLY A 188 -4.75 13.37 -14.91
CA GLY A 188 -4.77 11.98 -14.48
C GLY A 188 -6.13 11.56 -13.91
N VAL A 189 -6.89 10.75 -14.67
CA VAL A 189 -7.97 9.94 -14.12
C VAL A 189 -7.43 9.16 -12.92
N GLY A 190 -7.94 9.48 -11.74
CA GLY A 190 -7.42 8.97 -10.48
C GLY A 190 -7.49 7.44 -10.40
N GLY A 191 -6.35 6.80 -10.21
CA GLY A 191 -6.25 5.42 -9.76
C GLY A 191 -6.73 5.28 -8.31
N GLY A 192 -8.04 5.25 -8.12
CA GLY A 192 -8.73 4.87 -6.89
C GLY A 192 -10.02 4.18 -7.30
N GLY A 193 -10.10 2.87 -7.09
CA GLY A 193 -11.03 2.00 -7.80
C GLY A 193 -12.51 2.29 -7.55
N SER A 194 -13.25 2.35 -8.64
CA SER A 194 -14.56 1.72 -8.74
C SER A 194 -14.61 0.96 -10.06
N SER A 195 -14.91 -0.32 -9.97
CA SER A 195 -15.25 -1.19 -11.08
C SER A 195 -16.34 -0.56 -11.95
N THR A 196 -15.99 -0.15 -13.16
CA THR A 196 -16.87 -0.20 -14.32
C THR A 196 -16.03 -0.20 -15.59
N GLU A 197 -16.03 -1.37 -16.22
CA GLU A 197 -15.93 -1.65 -17.65
C GLU A 197 -15.24 -0.60 -18.53
N ALA A 198 -14.12 -1.04 -19.10
CA ALA A 198 -13.45 -0.40 -20.22
C ALA A 198 -14.40 -0.28 -21.42
N ALA A 199 -15.08 0.85 -21.52
CA ALA A 199 -15.59 1.35 -22.77
C ALA A 199 -14.39 1.82 -23.61
N ALA A 200 -13.87 0.90 -24.43
CA ALA A 200 -13.13 1.27 -25.62
C ALA A 200 -14.10 1.99 -26.56
N VAL A 201 -14.10 3.33 -26.54
CA VAL A 201 -14.67 4.15 -27.60
C VAL A 201 -13.65 5.21 -27.95
N GLY A 202 -13.25 5.18 -29.22
CA GLY A 202 -12.19 6.02 -29.77
C GLY A 202 -12.48 7.50 -29.70
N GLY A 203 -11.39 8.25 -29.57
CA GLY A 203 -11.32 9.69 -29.70
C GLY A 203 -9.85 10.07 -29.80
N GLU A 204 -9.37 10.26 -31.03
CA GLU A 204 -8.06 10.86 -31.28
C GLU A 204 -8.11 12.32 -30.82
N SER A 205 -7.67 12.55 -29.59
CA SER A 205 -7.32 13.86 -29.05
C SER A 205 -6.04 13.62 -28.27
N GLY A 206 -5.02 14.47 -28.47
CA GLY A 206 -3.67 14.29 -27.92
C GLY A 206 -3.64 14.28 -26.39
N GLU A 207 -4.07 13.18 -25.80
CA GLU A 207 -4.23 13.01 -24.37
C GLU A 207 -2.85 12.76 -23.77
N ARG A 208 -2.40 13.71 -22.95
CA ARG A 208 -1.08 13.65 -22.33
C ARG A 208 -1.04 12.42 -21.41
N PRO A 209 0.01 11.60 -21.47
CA PRO A 209 0.11 10.42 -20.61
C PRO A 209 0.01 10.82 -19.12
N PRO A 210 -0.70 10.01 -18.30
CA PRO A 210 -0.95 10.34 -16.91
C PRO A 210 0.34 10.34 -16.08
N SER A 211 0.34 11.17 -15.04
CA SER A 211 1.40 11.18 -14.04
C SER A 211 1.36 9.92 -13.17
N LEU A 212 2.54 9.39 -12.83
CA LEU A 212 2.72 8.18 -12.04
C LEU A 212 3.53 8.49 -10.78
N MET A 213 3.09 7.98 -9.64
CA MET A 213 3.81 8.05 -8.37
C MET A 213 3.95 6.65 -7.78
N LEU A 214 5.19 6.29 -7.43
CA LEU A 214 5.54 5.06 -6.75
C LEU A 214 6.23 5.42 -5.44
N ARG A 215 5.93 4.65 -4.39
CA ARG A 215 6.59 4.78 -3.10
C ARG A 215 6.98 3.43 -2.55
N LEU A 216 8.19 3.35 -2.00
CA LEU A 216 8.64 2.25 -1.17
C LEU A 216 9.08 2.80 0.19
N ILE A 217 8.17 2.78 1.15
CA ILE A 217 8.36 3.36 2.49
C ILE A 217 8.76 4.84 2.38
N ASP A 218 10.04 5.16 2.40
CA ASP A 218 10.60 6.52 2.47
C ASP A 218 11.03 7.05 1.10
N ASP A 219 11.18 6.17 0.11
CA ASP A 219 11.61 6.50 -1.24
C ASP A 219 10.41 6.79 -2.15
N PHE A 220 10.36 7.99 -2.72
CA PHE A 220 9.38 8.40 -3.72
C PHE A 220 10.03 8.45 -5.10
N LEU A 221 9.32 7.90 -6.09
CA LEU A 221 9.62 8.05 -7.52
C LEU A 221 8.37 8.56 -8.23
N ILE A 222 8.46 9.77 -8.79
CA ILE A 222 7.37 10.41 -9.52
C ILE A 222 7.79 10.64 -10.96
N VAL A 223 6.89 10.33 -11.89
CA VAL A 223 7.06 10.53 -13.33
C VAL A 223 5.86 11.32 -13.83
N THR A 224 6.10 12.52 -14.34
CA THR A 224 5.07 13.38 -14.96
C THR A 224 5.58 13.87 -16.31
N TYR A 225 4.66 14.17 -17.23
CA TYR A 225 5.01 14.79 -18.50
C TYR A 225 4.87 16.30 -18.47
N SER A 226 4.43 16.88 -17.36
CA SER A 226 4.16 18.31 -17.20
C SER A 226 5.21 18.98 -16.31
N ARG A 227 5.87 20.00 -16.87
CA ARG A 227 6.92 20.72 -16.15
C ARG A 227 6.40 21.49 -14.95
N THR A 228 5.18 22.05 -15.05
CA THR A 228 4.54 22.80 -13.96
C THR A 228 4.25 21.88 -12.78
N THR A 229 3.70 20.70 -13.03
CA THR A 229 3.43 19.67 -12.02
C THR A 229 4.71 19.14 -11.43
N ALA A 230 5.75 18.91 -12.25
CA ALA A 230 7.05 18.47 -11.77
C ALA A 230 7.68 19.49 -10.80
N LEU A 231 7.67 20.77 -11.16
CA LEU A 231 8.17 21.85 -10.30
C LEU A 231 7.34 21.97 -9.02
N ALA A 232 6.00 21.98 -9.13
CA ALA A 232 5.11 22.05 -7.99
C ALA A 232 5.35 20.91 -6.99
N LEU A 233 5.56 19.68 -7.48
CA LEU A 233 5.87 18.52 -6.64
C LEU A 233 7.23 18.67 -5.94
N VAL A 234 8.28 19.04 -6.67
CA VAL A 234 9.62 19.23 -6.09
C VAL A 234 9.58 20.31 -5.00
N HIS A 235 8.99 21.47 -5.29
CA HIS A 235 8.85 22.54 -4.31
C HIS A 235 8.00 22.12 -3.12
N ARG A 236 6.87 21.44 -3.35
CA ARG A 236 5.99 20.96 -2.26
C ARG A 236 6.72 19.97 -1.36
N MET A 237 7.48 19.04 -1.93
CA MET A 237 8.26 18.04 -1.20
C MET A 237 9.37 18.69 -0.37
N HIS A 238 10.11 19.64 -0.93
CA HIS A 238 11.18 20.34 -0.22
C HIS A 238 10.69 21.34 0.83
N ALA A 239 9.52 21.95 0.64
CA ALA A 239 8.86 22.71 1.70
C ALA A 239 8.49 21.84 2.91
N GLY A 240 8.48 20.51 2.76
CA GLY A 240 8.11 19.57 3.81
C GLY A 240 6.62 19.60 4.16
N PHE A 241 6.21 18.77 5.11
CA PHE A 241 4.82 18.63 5.54
C PHE A 241 4.74 18.85 7.05
N PRO A 242 4.63 20.12 7.51
CA PRO A 242 4.66 20.45 8.94
C PRO A 242 3.59 19.70 9.75
N ASP A 243 2.38 19.56 9.21
CA ASP A 243 1.26 18.85 9.84
C ASP A 243 1.51 17.35 10.01
N TYR A 244 2.53 16.81 9.33
CA TYR A 244 2.96 15.42 9.42
C TYR A 244 4.38 15.28 10.01
N GLY A 245 5.08 16.38 10.30
CA GLY A 245 6.50 16.35 10.70
C GLY A 245 7.46 15.75 9.65
N VAL A 246 7.01 15.59 8.40
CA VAL A 246 7.78 14.93 7.34
C VAL A 246 8.62 15.95 6.59
N VAL A 247 9.92 15.68 6.46
CA VAL A 247 10.87 16.52 5.73
C VAL A 247 11.68 15.63 4.80
N VAL A 248 12.03 16.13 3.62
CA VAL A 248 12.82 15.40 2.64
C VAL A 248 14.31 15.62 2.84
N ASN A 249 15.10 14.65 2.39
CA ASN A 249 16.55 14.75 2.37
C ASN A 249 17.00 15.43 1.07
N GLY A 250 17.16 16.76 1.12
CA GLY A 250 17.51 17.55 -0.07
C GLY A 250 18.79 17.09 -0.78
N GLY A 251 19.76 16.53 -0.06
CA GLY A 251 21.00 16.00 -0.64
C GLY A 251 20.84 14.68 -1.41
N LYS A 252 19.69 14.00 -1.27
CA LYS A 252 19.36 12.76 -1.98
C LYS A 252 18.25 12.95 -3.03
N THR A 253 17.71 14.16 -3.16
CA THR A 253 16.77 14.46 -4.23
C THR A 253 17.50 14.38 -5.57
N ALA A 254 16.92 13.67 -6.53
CA ALA A 254 17.42 13.59 -7.90
C ALA A 254 16.32 13.90 -8.90
N VAL A 255 16.62 14.76 -9.87
CA VAL A 255 15.70 15.16 -10.95
C VAL A 255 16.43 15.13 -12.29
N ASN A 256 15.69 14.98 -13.39
CA ASN A 256 16.25 15.00 -14.75
C ASN A 256 16.03 16.32 -15.51
N PHE A 257 15.72 17.41 -14.81
CA PHE A 257 15.40 18.71 -15.38
C PHE A 257 15.89 19.84 -14.47
N ASP A 258 16.06 21.04 -15.06
CA ASP A 258 16.54 22.20 -14.32
C ASP A 258 15.47 22.67 -13.32
N THR A 259 15.84 22.60 -12.05
CA THR A 259 15.07 23.11 -10.91
C THR A 259 16.01 23.82 -9.95
N TRP A 260 15.48 24.82 -9.27
CA TRP A 260 16.16 25.48 -8.15
C TRP A 260 15.34 25.18 -6.92
N VAL A 261 15.98 24.58 -5.93
CA VAL A 261 15.33 24.31 -4.65
C VAL A 261 16.21 24.87 -3.57
N GLU A 262 15.65 25.70 -2.70
CA GLU A 262 16.36 26.15 -1.50
C GLU A 262 16.52 24.93 -0.60
N VAL A 263 17.78 24.55 -0.34
CA VAL A 263 18.18 23.43 0.52
C VAL A 263 18.49 23.97 1.92
#